data_AF-A0A8K0R807-F1
#
_entry.id   AF-A0A8K0R807-F1
#
_cell.length_a   1.000
_cell.length_b   1.000
_cell.length_c   1.000
_cell.angle_alpha   90.00
_cell.angle_beta   90.00
_cell.angle_gamma   90.00
#
_symmetry.space_group_name_H-M   'P 1'
#
loop_
_entity.id
_entity.type
_entity.pdbx_description
1 polymer ?
#
loop_
_entity_poly.entity_id
_entity_poly.type
_entity_poly.pdbx_seq_one_letter_code
_entity_poly.pdbx_strand_id
1 'polypeptide(L)'
;MLMHLQLAAIYHRADIYRLLLQHGLRPGLTSSLFLGALISFSRKRSETDQIDIFRCLLLEDELSHGLNSFSEIFLYHVGVAVGTIEWLWTNAGNAFVGTDLVIFRSFLLQIFVNRYCRSGMATDTEETYGALANRIVRLVDAEMRHQLMSGEIRLIKSIFYALNTSMESQHIGSNLIALLKALGLDFRAFIETELANLQDGMLNSGLWGNGPGKKVIFKRQPDGRWTLSWVWILNPHEHGYLVASEFVSLGADSEDYWVEWPFYTAGDYVWWDEWYSGGEKYDRRRVRREATKARRERARTGQKIPKSKMPGTWNW
;
A
#
# COMPACT_ATOMS: atom_id res chain seq x y z
N MET A 1 2.53 10.98 -24.01
CA MET A 1 3.21 12.16 -23.45
C MET A 1 2.92 12.34 -21.96
N LEU A 2 1.64 12.20 -21.51
CA LEU A 2 1.23 12.11 -20.10
C LEU A 2 2.11 11.20 -19.22
N MET A 3 2.60 10.09 -19.78
CA MET A 3 3.48 9.15 -19.10
C MET A 3 4.73 9.79 -18.47
N HIS A 4 5.32 10.83 -19.07
CA HIS A 4 6.54 11.44 -18.53
C HIS A 4 6.29 12.25 -17.26
N LEU A 5 5.17 12.99 -17.23
CA LEU A 5 4.75 13.77 -16.08
C LEU A 5 4.34 12.83 -14.92
N GLN A 6 3.67 11.73 -15.26
CA GLN A 6 3.35 10.67 -14.31
C GLN A 6 4.59 10.00 -13.71
N LEU A 7 5.55 9.63 -14.56
CA LEU A 7 6.81 9.04 -14.11
C LEU A 7 7.60 10.02 -13.24
N ALA A 8 7.72 11.29 -13.64
CA ALA A 8 8.42 12.31 -12.84
C ALA A 8 7.83 12.40 -11.42
N ALA A 9 6.50 12.34 -11.29
CA ALA A 9 5.86 12.36 -9.99
C ALA A 9 6.06 11.06 -9.20
N ILE A 10 5.92 9.89 -9.82
CA ILE A 10 6.15 8.56 -9.17
C ILE A 10 7.59 8.45 -8.66
N TYR A 11 8.54 9.08 -9.34
CA TYR A 11 9.94 9.12 -8.94
C TYR A 11 10.29 10.30 -8.01
N HIS A 12 9.30 11.11 -7.60
CA HIS A 12 9.45 12.31 -6.77
C HIS A 12 10.47 13.32 -7.31
N ARG A 13 10.47 13.52 -8.63
CA ARG A 13 11.33 14.49 -9.33
C ARG A 13 10.56 15.77 -9.60
N ALA A 14 10.34 16.57 -8.54
CA ALA A 14 9.61 17.83 -8.61
C ALA A 14 10.26 18.83 -9.58
N ASP A 15 11.59 18.80 -9.71
CA ASP A 15 12.36 19.57 -10.69
C ASP A 15 11.97 19.25 -12.14
N ILE A 16 11.96 17.95 -12.49
CA ILE A 16 11.57 17.47 -13.82
C ILE A 16 10.08 17.72 -14.05
N TYR A 17 9.26 17.50 -13.03
CA TYR A 17 7.82 17.73 -13.12
C TYR A 17 7.50 19.19 -13.47
N ARG A 18 8.10 20.17 -12.76
CA ARG A 18 7.97 21.60 -13.07
C ARG A 18 8.46 21.95 -14.45
N LEU A 19 9.60 21.38 -14.87
CA LEU A 19 10.12 21.60 -16.23
C LEU A 19 9.12 21.11 -17.29
N LEU A 20 8.53 19.94 -17.10
CA LEU A 20 7.53 19.40 -18.03
C LEU A 20 6.27 20.28 -18.09
N LEU A 21 5.81 20.79 -16.94
CA LEU A 21 4.69 21.76 -16.89
C LEU A 21 5.02 23.04 -17.67
N GLN A 22 6.23 23.59 -17.50
CA GLN A 22 6.70 24.78 -18.21
C GLN A 22 6.75 24.59 -19.73
N HIS A 23 6.94 23.35 -20.20
CA HIS A 23 6.89 22.99 -21.62
C HIS A 23 5.46 22.69 -22.12
N GLY A 24 4.43 23.02 -21.34
CA GLY A 24 3.02 22.92 -21.74
C GLY A 24 2.42 21.52 -21.58
N LEU A 25 3.12 20.56 -20.94
CA LEU A 25 2.48 19.31 -20.56
C LEU A 25 1.52 19.58 -19.41
N ARG A 26 0.27 19.14 -19.55
CA ARG A 26 -0.74 19.21 -18.48
C ARG A 26 -0.98 17.81 -17.87
N PRO A 27 -1.18 17.71 -16.54
CA PRO A 27 -1.74 16.50 -15.96
C PRO A 27 -3.16 16.34 -16.52
N GLY A 28 -3.44 15.25 -17.26
CA GLY A 28 -4.78 15.07 -17.82
C GLY A 28 -5.83 14.73 -16.76
N LEU A 29 -7.09 14.66 -17.20
CA LEU A 29 -8.32 14.44 -16.42
C LEU A 29 -8.37 13.20 -15.50
N THR A 30 -7.32 12.39 -15.41
CA THR A 30 -7.21 11.23 -14.51
C THR A 30 -6.45 11.57 -13.22
N SER A 31 -6.60 12.81 -12.73
CA SER A 31 -5.78 13.41 -11.68
C SER A 31 -5.95 12.76 -10.29
N SER A 32 -7.15 12.26 -9.97
CA SER A 32 -7.44 11.62 -8.66
C SER A 32 -6.85 10.22 -8.51
N LEU A 33 -7.04 9.35 -9.51
CA LEU A 33 -6.37 8.03 -9.57
C LEU A 33 -4.85 8.19 -9.57
N PHE A 34 -4.36 9.24 -10.22
CA PHE A 34 -2.94 9.56 -10.25
C PHE A 34 -2.41 10.02 -8.89
N LEU A 35 -3.13 10.92 -8.19
CA LEU A 35 -2.76 11.33 -6.84
C LEU A 35 -2.78 10.14 -5.87
N GLY A 36 -3.78 9.26 -6.00
CA GLY A 36 -3.88 8.02 -5.24
C GLY A 36 -2.68 7.11 -5.52
N ALA A 37 -2.38 6.86 -6.80
CA ALA A 37 -1.23 6.07 -7.21
C ALA A 37 0.11 6.65 -6.73
N LEU A 38 0.26 7.97 -6.69
CA LEU A 38 1.48 8.61 -6.17
C LEU A 38 1.64 8.42 -4.66
N ILE A 39 0.54 8.52 -3.93
CA ILE A 39 0.52 8.26 -2.50
C ILE A 39 0.82 6.77 -2.23
N SER A 40 0.41 5.89 -3.14
CA SER A 40 0.65 4.46 -2.96
C SER A 40 2.05 4.00 -3.35
N PHE A 41 2.48 4.38 -4.56
CA PHE A 41 3.71 3.88 -5.19
C PHE A 41 4.93 4.73 -4.90
N SER A 42 4.84 5.62 -3.91
CA SER A 42 5.97 6.43 -3.45
C SER A 42 7.16 5.52 -3.10
N ARG A 43 8.22 5.54 -3.90
CA ARG A 43 9.43 4.78 -3.57
C ARG A 43 10.11 5.43 -2.35
N LYS A 44 10.95 4.68 -1.62
CA LYS A 44 11.75 5.14 -0.47
C LYS A 44 12.64 6.37 -0.83
N ARG A 45 12.03 7.54 -0.90
CA ARG A 45 12.59 8.87 -1.14
C ARG A 45 12.46 9.69 0.13
N SER A 46 13.22 10.78 0.19
CA SER A 46 13.15 11.66 1.36
C SER A 46 11.74 12.25 1.50
N GLU A 47 11.33 12.51 2.72
CA GLU A 47 10.07 13.21 3.01
C GLU A 47 9.96 14.53 2.25
N THR A 48 11.07 15.28 2.18
CA THR A 48 11.18 16.53 1.44
C THR A 48 10.86 16.35 -0.05
N ASP A 49 11.42 15.34 -0.71
CA ASP A 49 11.15 15.08 -2.14
C ASP A 49 9.67 14.77 -2.38
N GLN A 50 9.05 14.01 -1.46
CA GLN A 50 7.63 13.67 -1.54
C GLN A 50 6.76 14.93 -1.38
N ILE A 51 7.05 15.76 -0.37
CA ILE A 51 6.35 17.02 -0.14
C ILE A 51 6.50 17.94 -1.36
N ASP A 52 7.70 18.06 -1.93
CA ASP A 52 7.94 18.95 -3.07
C ASP A 52 7.15 18.55 -4.32
N ILE A 53 6.98 17.25 -4.58
CA ILE A 53 6.13 16.82 -5.69
C ILE A 53 4.65 17.06 -5.38
N PHE A 54 4.19 16.82 -4.15
CA PHE A 54 2.80 17.10 -3.79
C PHE A 54 2.49 18.60 -3.81
N ARG A 55 3.44 19.47 -3.47
CA ARG A 55 3.32 20.92 -3.68
C ARG A 55 3.07 21.26 -5.15
N CYS A 56 3.83 20.66 -6.06
CA CYS A 56 3.60 20.87 -7.50
C CYS A 56 2.21 20.42 -7.93
N LEU A 57 1.72 19.31 -7.38
CA LEU A 57 0.41 18.77 -7.72
C LEU A 57 -0.71 19.65 -7.18
N LEU A 58 -0.68 19.98 -5.89
CA LEU A 58 -1.73 20.76 -5.21
C LEU A 58 -1.88 22.19 -5.74
N LEU A 59 -0.88 22.71 -6.46
CA LEU A 59 -0.94 24.03 -7.11
C LEU A 59 -1.65 23.99 -8.49
N GLU A 60 -1.99 22.81 -9.01
CA GLU A 60 -2.72 22.68 -10.26
C GLU A 60 -4.23 22.75 -10.00
N ASP A 61 -4.92 23.74 -10.60
CA ASP A 61 -6.37 23.98 -10.44
C ASP A 61 -7.25 22.79 -10.87
N GLU A 62 -6.73 21.87 -11.69
CA GLU A 62 -7.50 20.76 -12.28
C GLU A 62 -7.67 19.53 -11.34
N LEU A 63 -7.21 19.61 -10.09
CA LEU A 63 -7.32 18.51 -9.12
C LEU A 63 -8.73 18.28 -8.56
N SER A 64 -9.62 19.27 -8.66
CA SER A 64 -10.97 19.24 -8.07
C SER A 64 -11.92 18.22 -8.73
N HIS A 65 -11.59 17.72 -9.91
CA HIS A 65 -12.44 16.78 -10.63
C HIS A 65 -11.98 15.33 -10.40
N GLY A 66 -12.60 14.63 -9.44
CA GLY A 66 -12.63 13.15 -9.47
C GLY A 66 -12.24 12.38 -8.20
N LEU A 67 -12.24 12.99 -7.01
CA LEU A 67 -11.87 12.28 -5.76
C LEU A 67 -12.77 11.10 -5.42
N ASN A 68 -14.01 11.07 -5.94
CA ASN A 68 -14.93 9.93 -5.80
C ASN A 68 -14.40 8.61 -6.38
N SER A 69 -13.31 8.66 -7.16
CA SER A 69 -12.69 7.49 -7.79
C SER A 69 -11.38 7.05 -7.15
N PHE A 70 -11.01 7.54 -5.96
CA PHE A 70 -9.90 6.93 -5.20
C PHE A 70 -10.22 5.46 -4.97
N SER A 71 -9.65 4.62 -5.81
CA SER A 71 -9.95 3.20 -5.77
C SER A 71 -9.30 2.61 -4.53
N GLU A 72 -10.04 1.70 -3.89
CA GLU A 72 -9.64 0.96 -2.69
C GLU A 72 -8.31 0.18 -2.87
N ILE A 73 -7.90 0.01 -4.13
CA ILE A 73 -6.68 -0.63 -4.64
C ILE A 73 -5.41 0.05 -4.12
N PHE A 74 -5.46 1.34 -3.83
CA PHE A 74 -4.28 2.16 -3.54
C PHE A 74 -3.80 2.09 -2.09
N LEU A 75 -4.55 1.47 -1.17
CA LEU A 75 -4.20 1.44 0.25
C LEU A 75 -3.15 0.36 0.60
N TYR A 76 -2.74 -0.45 -0.37
CA TYR A 76 -1.90 -1.64 -0.16
C TYR A 76 -0.40 -1.39 -0.16
N HIS A 77 0.04 -0.36 -0.86
CA HIS A 77 1.42 0.06 -0.85
C HIS A 77 1.40 1.46 -0.28
N VAL A 78 1.89 1.68 0.93
CA VAL A 78 2.02 3.03 1.49
C VAL A 78 3.50 3.30 1.67
N GLY A 79 4.13 3.79 0.61
CA GLY A 79 5.54 4.20 0.65
C GLY A 79 5.76 5.67 1.03
N VAL A 80 4.68 6.40 1.33
CA VAL A 80 4.74 7.81 1.73
C VAL A 80 5.19 7.93 3.19
N ALA A 81 6.01 8.93 3.50
CA ALA A 81 6.46 9.22 4.86
C ALA A 81 5.32 9.77 5.73
N VAL A 82 5.35 9.49 7.03
CA VAL A 82 4.31 9.94 7.99
C VAL A 82 4.18 11.47 7.97
N GLY A 83 5.30 12.19 7.97
CA GLY A 83 5.29 13.65 7.91
C GLY A 83 4.74 14.19 6.60
N THR A 84 4.91 13.49 5.47
CA THR A 84 4.24 13.85 4.21
C THR A 84 2.72 13.76 4.32
N ILE A 85 2.18 12.74 4.99
CA ILE A 85 0.71 12.59 5.18
C ILE A 85 0.18 13.72 6.07
N GLU A 86 0.89 14.07 7.16
CA GLU A 86 0.54 15.21 8.02
C GLU A 86 0.59 16.54 7.25
N TRP A 87 1.62 16.72 6.42
CA TRP A 87 1.74 17.89 5.56
C TRP A 87 0.57 17.97 4.57
N LEU A 88 0.22 16.86 3.91
CA LEU A 88 -0.94 16.78 3.02
C LEU A 88 -2.24 17.11 3.75
N TRP A 89 -2.45 16.55 4.95
CA TRP A 89 -3.64 16.83 5.76
C TRP A 89 -3.82 18.33 6.06
N THR A 90 -2.72 18.97 6.44
CA THR A 90 -2.69 20.39 6.82
C THR A 90 -2.89 21.30 5.61
N ASN A 91 -2.31 20.95 4.46
CA ASN A 91 -2.32 21.78 3.25
C ASN A 91 -3.45 21.45 2.27
N ALA A 92 -4.21 20.38 2.51
CA ALA A 92 -5.32 19.96 1.64
C ALA A 92 -6.37 21.05 1.43
N GLY A 93 -6.63 21.88 2.45
CA GLY A 93 -7.61 22.97 2.37
C GLY A 93 -7.27 24.06 1.34
N ASN A 94 -6.03 24.09 0.83
CA ASN A 94 -5.63 25.01 -0.24
C ASN A 94 -6.08 24.52 -1.62
N ALA A 95 -6.29 23.22 -1.79
CA ALA A 95 -6.62 22.59 -3.08
C ALA A 95 -8.04 22.02 -3.11
N PHE A 96 -8.62 21.70 -1.95
CA PHE A 96 -9.93 21.08 -1.83
C PHE A 96 -10.81 21.86 -0.86
N VAL A 97 -12.10 21.94 -1.18
CA VAL A 97 -13.12 22.64 -0.37
C VAL A 97 -14.34 21.75 -0.13
N GLY A 98 -15.05 21.99 0.96
CA GLY A 98 -16.30 21.26 1.29
C GLY A 98 -16.13 19.74 1.27
N THR A 99 -17.03 19.06 0.57
CA THR A 99 -17.08 17.59 0.48
C THR A 99 -15.79 16.98 -0.07
N ASP A 100 -15.14 17.63 -1.04
CA ASP A 100 -13.90 17.13 -1.63
C ASP A 100 -12.76 17.07 -0.60
N LEU A 101 -12.69 18.07 0.28
CA LEU A 101 -11.71 18.09 1.37
C LEU A 101 -11.97 16.94 2.35
N VAL A 102 -13.25 16.69 2.69
CA VAL A 102 -13.64 15.59 3.59
C VAL A 102 -13.30 14.23 2.98
N ILE A 103 -13.59 14.02 1.69
CA ILE A 103 -13.25 12.79 0.96
C ILE A 103 -11.73 12.59 0.97
N PHE A 104 -10.96 13.63 0.65
CA PHE A 104 -9.51 13.55 0.61
C PHE A 104 -8.92 13.25 1.99
N ARG A 105 -9.38 13.92 3.05
CA ARG A 105 -8.98 13.64 4.43
C ARG A 105 -9.39 12.24 4.88
N SER A 106 -10.56 11.76 4.47
CA SER A 106 -10.99 10.38 4.75
C SER A 106 -10.05 9.36 4.11
N PHE A 107 -9.58 9.62 2.89
CA PHE A 107 -8.58 8.79 2.23
C PHE A 107 -7.22 8.83 2.96
N LEU A 108 -6.73 10.01 3.32
CA LEU A 108 -5.50 10.15 4.10
C LEU A 108 -5.61 9.44 5.47
N LEU A 109 -6.77 9.53 6.12
CA LEU A 109 -7.03 8.86 7.40
C LEU A 109 -6.97 7.35 7.24
N GLN A 110 -7.58 6.78 6.19
CA GLN A 110 -7.50 5.35 5.90
C GLN A 110 -6.05 4.89 5.75
N ILE A 111 -5.21 5.65 5.05
CA ILE A 111 -3.78 5.37 4.91
C ILE A 111 -3.08 5.41 6.28
N PHE A 112 -3.33 6.44 7.07
CA PHE A 112 -2.70 6.66 8.37
C PHE A 112 -3.08 5.55 9.36
N VAL A 113 -4.35 5.19 9.41
CA VAL A 113 -4.89 4.10 10.23
C VAL A 113 -4.35 2.75 9.78
N ASN A 114 -4.34 2.46 8.47
CA ASN A 114 -3.79 1.22 7.94
C ASN A 114 -2.32 1.05 8.34
N ARG A 115 -1.52 2.10 8.20
CA ARG A 115 -0.12 2.11 8.64
C ARG A 115 0.03 1.91 10.14
N TYR A 116 -0.77 2.63 10.95
CA TYR A 116 -0.75 2.46 12.41
C TYR A 116 -1.06 1.02 12.81
N CYS A 117 -2.15 0.45 12.28
CA CYS A 117 -2.53 -0.91 12.64
C CYS A 117 -1.45 -1.92 12.24
N ARG A 118 -0.80 -1.73 11.07
CA ARG A 118 0.26 -2.64 10.58
C ARG A 118 1.62 -2.43 11.24
N SER A 119 1.91 -1.24 11.78
CA SER A 119 3.20 -0.95 12.43
C SER A 119 3.48 -1.84 13.64
N GLY A 120 2.43 -2.28 14.35
CA GLY A 120 2.56 -3.20 15.49
C GLY A 120 3.04 -4.61 15.13
N MET A 121 3.10 -4.96 13.84
CA MET A 121 3.61 -6.24 13.33
C MET A 121 5.09 -6.17 12.95
N ALA A 122 5.61 -4.97 12.68
CA ALA A 122 7.03 -4.77 12.39
C ALA A 122 7.82 -4.71 13.70
N THR A 123 9.14 -4.87 13.64
CA THR A 123 10.07 -4.68 14.77
C THR A 123 10.15 -3.21 15.27
N ASP A 124 9.11 -2.42 15.01
CA ASP A 124 8.99 -1.04 15.44
C ASP A 124 8.82 -0.99 16.97
N THR A 125 9.57 -0.11 17.61
CA THR A 125 9.51 0.08 19.07
C THR A 125 8.14 0.62 19.50
N GLU A 126 7.68 0.28 20.72
CA GLU A 126 6.42 0.82 21.30
C GLU A 126 6.32 2.34 21.23
N GLU A 127 7.46 3.04 21.32
CA GLU A 127 7.58 4.49 21.17
C GLU A 127 7.08 4.99 19.80
N THR A 128 7.33 4.24 18.74
CA THR A 128 6.90 4.55 17.36
C THR A 128 5.39 4.40 17.22
N TYR A 129 4.82 3.35 17.83
CA TYR A 129 3.39 3.08 17.81
C TYR A 129 2.60 4.16 18.57
N GLY A 130 3.03 4.50 19.79
CA GLY A 130 2.41 5.56 20.58
C GLY A 130 2.50 6.94 19.91
N ALA A 131 3.64 7.24 19.27
CA ALA A 131 3.80 8.47 18.50
C ALA A 131 2.82 8.57 17.33
N LEU A 132 2.57 7.47 16.60
CA LEU A 132 1.61 7.42 15.50
C LEU A 132 0.17 7.60 15.98
N ALA A 133 -0.24 6.94 17.07
CA ALA A 133 -1.56 7.15 17.68
C ALA A 133 -1.77 8.63 18.03
N ASN A 134 -0.80 9.25 18.71
CA ASN A 134 -0.86 10.66 19.10
C ASN A 134 -0.92 11.61 17.90
N ARG A 135 -0.29 11.26 16.77
CA ARG A 135 -0.42 12.01 15.51
C ARG A 135 -1.83 11.91 14.95
N ILE A 136 -2.40 10.69 14.86
CA ILE A 136 -3.79 10.49 14.41
C ILE A 136 -4.77 11.29 15.27
N VAL A 137 -4.66 11.17 16.60
CA VAL A 137 -5.55 11.86 17.55
C VAL A 137 -5.53 13.38 17.38
N ARG A 138 -4.37 13.96 17.04
CA ARG A 138 -4.22 15.40 16.79
C ARG A 138 -4.85 15.85 15.47
N LEU A 139 -4.82 15.01 14.44
CA LEU A 139 -5.36 15.34 13.12
C LEU A 139 -6.89 15.19 13.05
N VAL A 140 -7.45 14.22 13.77
CA VAL A 140 -8.87 13.88 13.75
C VAL A 140 -9.66 14.85 14.64
N ASP A 141 -10.11 15.95 14.02
CA ASP A 141 -10.99 16.96 14.59
C ASP A 141 -12.44 16.46 14.79
N ALA A 142 -13.31 17.35 15.31
CA ALA A 142 -14.70 17.01 15.60
C ALA A 142 -15.51 16.63 14.35
N GLU A 143 -15.24 17.27 13.22
CA GLU A 143 -15.89 16.96 11.95
C GLU A 143 -15.51 15.55 11.49
N MET A 144 -14.22 15.22 11.48
CA MET A 144 -13.76 13.88 11.11
C MET A 144 -14.24 12.79 12.08
N ARG A 145 -14.39 13.10 13.38
CA ARG A 145 -15.01 12.17 14.33
C ARG A 145 -16.48 11.90 14.01
N HIS A 146 -17.22 12.94 13.63
CA HIS A 146 -18.60 12.76 13.18
C HIS A 146 -18.67 11.87 11.93
N GLN A 147 -17.79 12.11 10.96
CA GLN A 147 -17.70 11.31 9.73
C GLN A 147 -17.30 9.84 9.97
N LEU A 148 -16.46 9.58 10.97
CA LEU A 148 -16.16 8.22 11.41
C LEU A 148 -17.42 7.55 11.98
N MET A 149 -18.14 8.23 12.86
CA MET A 149 -19.32 7.67 13.52
C MET A 149 -20.53 7.52 12.60
N SER A 150 -20.63 8.29 11.51
CA SER A 150 -21.68 8.12 10.49
C SER A 150 -21.45 6.92 9.58
N GLY A 151 -20.25 6.31 9.64
CA GLY A 151 -19.87 5.18 8.78
C GLY A 151 -19.53 5.59 7.34
N GLU A 152 -19.34 6.89 7.07
CA GLU A 152 -18.91 7.39 5.75
C GLU A 152 -17.46 7.01 5.44
N ILE A 153 -16.63 6.88 6.48
CA ILE A 153 -15.22 6.48 6.38
C ILE A 153 -15.11 4.97 6.60
N ARG A 154 -14.86 4.21 5.53
CA ARG A 154 -14.82 2.74 5.54
C ARG A 154 -13.47 2.19 6.04
N LEU A 155 -13.14 2.39 7.32
CA LEU A 155 -11.85 1.94 7.88
C LEU A 155 -11.73 0.42 7.94
N ILE A 156 -12.76 -0.31 8.38
CA ILE A 156 -12.72 -1.78 8.51
C ILE A 156 -12.36 -2.42 7.17
N LYS A 157 -13.01 -1.96 6.09
CA LYS A 157 -12.69 -2.41 4.75
C LYS A 157 -11.22 -2.10 4.42
N SER A 158 -10.78 -0.86 4.61
CA SER A 158 -9.41 -0.44 4.29
C SER A 158 -8.30 -1.24 5.00
N ILE A 159 -8.50 -1.61 6.27
CA ILE A 159 -7.46 -2.29 7.06
C ILE A 159 -7.44 -3.80 6.82
N PHE A 160 -8.59 -4.42 6.58
CA PHE A 160 -8.71 -5.88 6.44
C PHE A 160 -8.61 -6.38 5.01
N TYR A 161 -8.84 -5.52 4.01
CA TYR A 161 -8.88 -5.93 2.60
C TYR A 161 -7.61 -6.69 2.15
N ALA A 162 -6.41 -6.21 2.53
CA ALA A 162 -5.11 -6.81 2.14
C ALA A 162 -4.56 -7.88 3.10
N LEU A 163 -5.25 -8.19 4.19
CA LEU A 163 -4.71 -9.15 5.15
C LEU A 163 -4.88 -10.55 4.61
N ASN A 164 -3.82 -11.35 4.67
CA ASN A 164 -3.83 -12.69 4.10
C ASN A 164 -4.15 -13.77 5.15
N THR A 165 -3.98 -13.46 6.44
CA THR A 165 -4.22 -14.42 7.53
C THR A 165 -5.24 -13.90 8.54
N SER A 166 -5.94 -14.83 9.20
CA SER A 166 -6.91 -14.50 10.23
C SER A 166 -6.21 -14.03 11.51
N MET A 167 -5.02 -14.57 11.82
CA MET A 167 -4.20 -14.13 12.95
C MET A 167 -3.79 -12.65 12.83
N GLU A 168 -3.28 -12.25 11.66
CA GLU A 168 -2.94 -10.85 11.40
C GLU A 168 -4.18 -9.97 11.60
N SER A 169 -5.36 -10.44 11.14
CA SER A 169 -6.61 -9.69 11.31
C SER A 169 -6.99 -9.43 12.75
N GLN A 170 -6.72 -10.36 13.67
CA GLN A 170 -7.02 -10.18 15.09
C GLN A 170 -6.09 -9.15 15.72
N HIS A 171 -4.81 -9.14 15.35
CA HIS A 171 -3.85 -8.13 15.80
C HIS A 171 -4.24 -6.74 15.26
N ILE A 172 -4.47 -6.62 13.95
CA ILE A 172 -4.91 -5.39 13.29
C ILE A 172 -6.23 -4.87 13.89
N GLY A 173 -7.21 -5.74 14.13
CA GLY A 173 -8.48 -5.37 14.74
C GLY A 173 -8.33 -4.89 16.18
N SER A 174 -7.41 -5.49 16.95
CA SER A 174 -7.08 -5.03 18.31
C SER A 174 -6.46 -3.62 18.28
N ASN A 175 -5.56 -3.35 17.33
CA ASN A 175 -4.97 -2.03 17.12
C ASN A 175 -6.02 -0.98 16.75
N LEU A 176 -6.96 -1.33 15.85
CA LEU A 176 -8.07 -0.43 15.52
C LEU A 176 -8.91 -0.09 16.76
N ILE A 177 -9.29 -1.10 17.57
CA ILE A 177 -10.07 -0.87 18.80
C ILE A 177 -9.31 0.06 19.76
N ALA A 178 -8.00 -0.14 19.93
CA ALA A 178 -7.16 0.71 20.77
C ALA A 178 -7.13 2.16 20.26
N LEU A 179 -6.99 2.35 18.95
CA LEU A 179 -7.02 3.68 18.33
C LEU A 179 -8.37 4.38 18.50
N LEU A 180 -9.48 3.67 18.28
CA LEU A 180 -10.82 4.23 18.44
C LEU A 180 -11.04 4.70 19.89
N LYS A 181 -10.55 3.94 20.87
CA LYS A 181 -10.56 4.36 22.29
C LYS A 181 -9.70 5.60 22.52
N ALA A 182 -8.51 5.67 21.94
CA ALA A 182 -7.63 6.84 22.04
C ALA A 182 -8.25 8.11 21.41
N LEU A 183 -9.07 7.93 20.36
CA LEU A 183 -9.87 9.00 19.76
C LEU A 183 -11.08 9.41 20.61
N GLY A 184 -11.38 8.69 21.70
CA GLY A 184 -12.56 8.92 22.53
C GLY A 184 -13.87 8.55 21.82
N LEU A 185 -13.82 7.65 20.84
CA LEU A 185 -14.99 7.17 20.11
C LEU A 185 -15.60 5.95 20.80
N ASP A 186 -16.91 5.80 20.69
CA ASP A 186 -17.58 4.54 21.01
C ASP A 186 -17.24 3.51 19.92
N PHE A 187 -16.17 2.75 20.16
CA PHE A 187 -15.67 1.75 19.21
C PHE A 187 -16.74 0.71 18.85
N ARG A 188 -17.70 0.43 19.73
CA ARG A 188 -18.75 -0.56 19.47
C ARG A 188 -19.74 0.00 18.44
N ALA A 189 -20.27 1.18 18.70
CA ALA A 189 -21.19 1.84 17.79
C ALA A 189 -20.53 2.09 16.42
N PHE A 190 -19.25 2.48 16.42
CA PHE A 190 -18.46 2.64 15.19
C PHE A 190 -18.38 1.34 14.38
N ILE A 191 -17.93 0.24 15.01
CA ILE A 191 -17.77 -1.05 14.33
C ILE A 191 -19.11 -1.59 13.83
N GLU A 192 -20.18 -1.51 14.64
CA GLU A 192 -21.52 -1.95 14.25
C GLU A 192 -22.04 -1.16 13.02
N THR A 193 -21.79 0.15 12.97
CA THR A 193 -22.16 1.01 11.84
C THR A 193 -21.40 0.64 10.57
N GLU A 194 -20.08 0.46 10.66
CA GLU A 194 -19.28 0.02 9.52
C GLU A 194 -19.65 -1.38 9.03
N LEU A 195 -19.93 -2.32 9.94
CA LEU A 195 -20.37 -3.66 9.57
C LEU A 195 -21.74 -3.66 8.90
N ALA A 196 -22.65 -2.77 9.29
CA ALA A 196 -23.95 -2.61 8.63
C ALA A 196 -23.81 -2.10 7.18
N ASN A 197 -22.73 -1.38 6.88
CA ASN A 197 -22.39 -0.92 5.53
C ASN A 197 -21.71 -2.00 4.67
N LEU A 198 -21.32 -3.13 5.27
CA LEU A 198 -20.82 -4.30 4.56
C LEU A 198 -21.96 -5.30 4.33
N GLN A 199 -22.13 -5.75 3.09
CA GLN A 199 -23.13 -6.77 2.76
C GLN A 199 -22.83 -8.05 3.56
N ASP A 200 -23.68 -8.39 4.54
CA ASP A 200 -23.52 -9.52 5.46
C ASP A 200 -22.18 -9.56 6.24
N GLY A 201 -21.54 -8.40 6.41
CA GLY A 201 -20.19 -8.31 7.00
C GLY A 201 -19.08 -8.82 6.09
N MET A 202 -19.35 -9.02 4.80
CA MET A 202 -18.40 -9.52 3.82
C MET A 202 -17.51 -8.40 3.28
N LEU A 203 -16.21 -8.65 3.30
CA LEU A 203 -15.24 -7.93 2.47
C LEU A 203 -15.31 -8.59 1.09
N ASN A 204 -15.99 -7.95 0.14
CA ASN A 204 -16.01 -8.43 -1.24
C ASN A 204 -14.56 -8.50 -1.76
N SER A 205 -14.01 -9.72 -1.83
CA SER A 205 -12.65 -9.99 -2.28
C SER A 205 -12.61 -9.91 -3.79
N GLY A 206 -11.94 -8.87 -4.30
CA GLY A 206 -11.34 -8.96 -5.62
C GLY A 206 -11.19 -7.64 -6.37
N LEU A 207 -9.93 -7.24 -6.57
CA LEU A 207 -9.48 -6.66 -7.83
C LEU A 207 -9.73 -7.62 -9.02
N TRP A 208 -9.88 -8.93 -8.73
CA TRP A 208 -9.94 -10.01 -9.70
C TRP A 208 -11.14 -10.96 -9.54
N GLY A 209 -12.11 -10.61 -8.68
CA GLY A 209 -13.43 -11.25 -8.59
C GLY A 209 -13.51 -12.72 -8.13
N ASN A 210 -12.40 -13.43 -7.89
CA ASN A 210 -12.39 -14.90 -7.79
C ASN A 210 -11.81 -15.47 -6.49
N GLY A 211 -11.60 -14.66 -5.45
CA GLY A 211 -11.07 -15.15 -4.16
C GLY A 211 -12.18 -15.54 -3.18
N PRO A 212 -11.94 -16.50 -2.25
CA PRO A 212 -12.90 -16.84 -1.20
C PRO A 212 -13.28 -15.60 -0.39
N GLY A 213 -14.55 -15.49 -0.02
CA GLY A 213 -15.05 -14.32 0.70
C GLY A 213 -14.44 -14.22 2.09
N LYS A 214 -14.12 -13.01 2.55
CA LYS A 214 -13.70 -12.75 3.93
C LYS A 214 -14.87 -12.14 4.69
N LYS A 215 -15.26 -12.71 5.83
CA LYS A 215 -16.30 -12.16 6.70
C LYS A 215 -15.67 -11.55 7.94
N VAL A 216 -15.97 -10.29 8.20
CA VAL A 216 -15.55 -9.62 9.42
C VAL A 216 -16.39 -10.11 10.60
N ILE A 217 -15.73 -10.47 11.68
CA ILE A 217 -16.35 -10.90 12.94
C ILE A 217 -15.99 -9.89 14.02
N PHE A 218 -17.03 -9.35 14.65
CA PHE A 218 -16.91 -8.57 15.87
C PHE A 218 -17.69 -9.27 16.98
N LYS A 219 -16.98 -9.71 18.02
CA LYS A 219 -17.60 -10.47 19.12
C LYS A 219 -16.97 -10.16 20.47
N ARG A 220 -17.77 -10.33 21.51
CA ARG A 220 -17.30 -10.32 22.90
C ARG A 220 -16.89 -11.73 23.30
N GLN A 221 -15.68 -11.85 23.82
CA GLN A 221 -15.11 -13.10 24.33
C GLN A 221 -15.67 -13.43 25.72
N PRO A 222 -15.54 -14.68 26.19
CA PRO A 222 -16.00 -15.09 27.52
C PRO A 222 -15.36 -14.29 28.68
N ASP A 223 -14.12 -13.81 28.49
CA ASP A 223 -13.40 -12.95 29.44
C ASP A 223 -13.87 -11.49 29.43
N GLY A 224 -14.87 -11.17 28.60
CA GLY A 224 -15.45 -9.85 28.47
C GLY A 224 -14.71 -8.92 27.50
N ARG A 225 -13.55 -9.32 26.95
CA ARG A 225 -12.81 -8.53 25.94
C ARG A 225 -13.53 -8.57 24.60
N TRP A 226 -13.37 -7.50 23.83
CA TRP A 226 -13.86 -7.42 22.47
C TRP A 226 -12.77 -7.82 21.48
N THR A 227 -13.15 -8.62 20.49
CA THR A 227 -12.27 -9.01 19.39
C THR A 227 -12.91 -8.61 18.06
N LEU A 228 -12.09 -8.02 17.20
CA LEU A 228 -12.39 -7.72 15.82
C LEU A 228 -11.38 -8.48 14.95
N SER A 229 -11.86 -9.30 14.03
CA SER A 229 -11.04 -10.10 13.12
C SER A 229 -11.85 -10.38 11.85
N TRP A 230 -11.30 -11.10 10.87
CA TRP A 230 -12.08 -11.70 9.79
C TRP A 230 -11.82 -13.20 9.72
N VAL A 231 -12.76 -13.94 9.11
CA VAL A 231 -12.64 -15.37 8.82
C VAL A 231 -12.91 -15.64 7.35
N TRP A 232 -12.31 -16.70 6.82
CA TRP A 232 -12.66 -17.19 5.49
C TRP A 232 -14.08 -17.77 5.49
N ILE A 233 -14.87 -17.37 4.51
CA ILE A 233 -16.14 -18.00 4.17
C ILE A 233 -15.92 -18.78 2.89
N LEU A 234 -15.91 -20.10 3.03
CA LEU A 234 -15.77 -21.03 1.93
C LEU A 234 -17.15 -21.45 1.45
N ASN A 235 -17.34 -21.52 0.13
CA ASN A 235 -18.58 -21.98 -0.46
C ASN A 235 -18.61 -23.53 -0.47
N PRO A 236 -19.58 -24.17 0.23
CA PRO A 236 -19.68 -25.63 0.27
C PRO A 236 -19.89 -26.30 -1.09
N HIS A 237 -20.33 -25.53 -2.10
CA HIS A 237 -20.62 -26.01 -3.44
C HIS A 237 -19.43 -25.88 -4.40
N GLU A 238 -18.32 -25.25 -3.99
CA GLU A 238 -17.14 -25.11 -4.83
C GLU A 238 -16.23 -26.34 -4.74
N HIS A 239 -15.60 -26.66 -5.87
CA HIS A 239 -14.59 -27.71 -5.92
C HIS A 239 -13.43 -27.37 -4.98
N GLY A 240 -12.97 -28.35 -4.21
CA GLY A 240 -11.91 -28.15 -3.24
C GLY A 240 -12.36 -27.65 -1.87
N TYR A 241 -13.67 -27.40 -1.64
CA TYR A 241 -14.20 -26.99 -0.32
C TYR A 241 -13.72 -27.89 0.83
N LEU A 242 -13.82 -29.21 0.69
CA LEU A 242 -13.42 -30.14 1.76
C LEU A 242 -11.93 -29.98 2.11
N VAL A 243 -11.08 -29.89 1.08
CA VAL A 243 -9.63 -29.69 1.26
C VAL A 243 -9.34 -28.32 1.87
N ALA A 244 -9.96 -27.26 1.37
CA ALA A 244 -9.74 -25.90 1.86
C ALA A 244 -10.26 -25.72 3.29
N SER A 245 -11.41 -26.30 3.63
CA SER A 245 -11.99 -26.22 4.98
C SER A 245 -11.18 -27.01 6.00
N GLU A 246 -10.74 -28.22 5.65
CA GLU A 246 -9.81 -29.00 6.48
C GLU A 246 -8.49 -28.25 6.67
N PHE A 247 -7.90 -27.73 5.59
CA PHE A 247 -6.65 -26.97 5.67
C PHE A 247 -6.77 -25.69 6.53
N VAL A 248 -7.84 -24.90 6.35
CA VAL A 248 -8.12 -23.73 7.20
C VAL A 248 -8.27 -24.15 8.66
N SER A 249 -8.95 -25.27 8.94
CA SER A 249 -9.10 -25.79 10.31
C SER A 249 -7.79 -26.30 10.93
N LEU A 250 -6.82 -26.71 10.11
CA LEU A 250 -5.50 -27.21 10.54
C LEU A 250 -4.50 -26.08 10.86
N GLY A 251 -4.92 -24.81 10.81
CA GLY A 251 -4.10 -23.68 11.23
C GLY A 251 -3.28 -23.06 10.11
N ALA A 252 -3.87 -22.91 8.93
CA ALA A 252 -3.34 -22.21 7.76
C ALA A 252 -2.92 -20.73 7.95
N ASP A 253 -2.79 -20.24 9.18
CA ASP A 253 -2.21 -18.93 9.48
C ASP A 253 -0.67 -18.99 9.43
N SER A 254 -0.12 -19.61 8.38
CA SER A 254 1.31 -19.58 8.11
C SER A 254 1.67 -18.21 7.51
N GLU A 255 2.63 -17.52 8.14
CA GLU A 255 3.11 -16.20 7.74
C GLU A 255 3.72 -16.16 6.32
N ASP A 256 4.02 -17.31 5.71
CA ASP A 256 4.69 -17.39 4.41
C ASP A 256 3.74 -17.41 3.20
N TYR A 257 2.42 -17.45 3.40
CA TYR A 257 1.44 -17.46 2.30
C TYR A 257 1.05 -16.04 1.85
N TRP A 258 2.01 -15.32 1.25
CA TRP A 258 1.83 -13.95 0.77
C TRP A 258 1.06 -13.80 -0.55
N VAL A 259 0.69 -14.90 -1.21
CA VAL A 259 0.40 -14.86 -2.66
C VAL A 259 -0.96 -15.48 -3.02
N GLU A 260 -2.03 -15.09 -2.30
CA GLU A 260 -3.44 -15.46 -2.58
C GLU A 260 -3.85 -16.92 -2.33
N TRP A 261 -4.78 -17.05 -1.40
CA TRP A 261 -5.41 -18.29 -0.90
C TRP A 261 -6.64 -18.68 -1.77
N PRO A 262 -6.97 -19.97 -2.00
CA PRO A 262 -6.31 -21.17 -1.50
C PRO A 262 -5.38 -21.88 -2.50
N PHE A 263 -5.43 -21.58 -3.80
CA PHE A 263 -4.57 -22.22 -4.80
C PHE A 263 -4.31 -21.31 -5.99
N TYR A 264 -3.06 -21.15 -6.40
CA TYR A 264 -2.73 -20.62 -7.73
C TYR A 264 -3.01 -21.67 -8.80
N THR A 265 -3.48 -21.21 -9.97
CA THR A 265 -3.16 -21.90 -11.22
C THR A 265 -1.65 -21.81 -11.43
N ALA A 266 -0.98 -22.95 -11.59
CA ALA A 266 0.48 -23.08 -11.66
C ALA A 266 1.21 -22.21 -12.73
N GLY A 267 0.48 -21.47 -13.58
CA GLY A 267 1.04 -20.54 -14.58
C GLY A 267 1.42 -19.15 -14.06
N ASP A 268 0.86 -18.69 -12.94
CA ASP A 268 1.02 -17.28 -12.50
C ASP A 268 2.27 -17.04 -11.62
N TYR A 269 2.84 -18.11 -11.05
CA TYR A 269 4.12 -18.08 -10.33
C TYR A 269 5.26 -17.53 -11.20
N VAL A 270 5.19 -17.75 -12.52
CA VAL A 270 6.22 -17.31 -13.46
C VAL A 270 6.33 -15.78 -13.52
N TRP A 271 5.22 -15.05 -13.34
CA TRP A 271 5.21 -13.59 -13.45
C TRP A 271 5.70 -12.88 -12.18
N TRP A 272 5.38 -13.42 -11.00
CA TRP A 272 5.76 -12.82 -9.71
C TRP A 272 7.24 -13.00 -9.38
N ASP A 273 7.79 -14.19 -9.64
CA ASP A 273 9.22 -14.45 -9.46
C ASP A 273 10.05 -13.52 -10.36
N GLU A 274 9.63 -13.25 -11.61
CA GLU A 274 10.37 -12.36 -12.50
C GLU A 274 10.39 -10.89 -12.06
N TRP A 275 9.34 -10.40 -11.39
CA TRP A 275 9.26 -9.02 -10.91
C TRP A 275 10.06 -8.79 -9.62
N TYR A 276 10.02 -9.72 -8.67
CA TYR A 276 10.70 -9.56 -7.37
C TYR A 276 12.13 -10.12 -7.34
N SER A 277 12.47 -11.14 -8.14
CA SER A 277 13.87 -11.56 -8.36
C SER A 277 14.67 -10.58 -9.23
N GLY A 278 14.04 -9.48 -9.68
CA GLY A 278 14.66 -8.41 -10.46
C GLY A 278 15.90 -7.79 -9.80
N GLY A 279 16.03 -7.86 -8.47
CA GLY A 279 17.23 -7.41 -7.74
C GLY A 279 18.50 -8.16 -8.19
N GLU A 280 18.46 -9.49 -8.23
CA GLU A 280 19.59 -10.29 -8.71
C GLU A 280 19.85 -10.09 -10.21
N LYS A 281 18.79 -10.02 -11.04
CA LYS A 281 18.96 -9.75 -12.48
C LYS A 281 19.57 -8.35 -12.71
N TYR A 282 19.21 -7.36 -11.90
CA TYR A 282 19.75 -6.00 -11.96
C TYR A 282 21.21 -5.95 -11.50
N ASP A 283 21.56 -6.63 -10.41
CA ASP A 283 22.92 -6.73 -9.91
C ASP A 283 23.83 -7.49 -10.89
N ARG A 284 23.37 -8.59 -11.49
CA ARG A 284 24.11 -9.28 -12.55
C ARG A 284 24.35 -8.38 -13.77
N ARG A 285 23.38 -7.55 -14.15
CA ARG A 285 23.56 -6.56 -15.25
C ARG A 285 24.55 -5.47 -14.87
N ARG A 286 24.51 -4.97 -13.63
CA ARG A 286 25.46 -3.97 -13.11
C ARG A 286 26.88 -4.51 -13.07
N VAL A 287 27.09 -5.70 -12.51
CA VAL A 287 28.39 -6.40 -12.48
C VAL A 287 28.93 -6.61 -13.89
N ARG A 288 28.09 -7.01 -14.86
CA ARG A 288 28.51 -7.13 -16.27
C ARG A 288 28.95 -5.79 -16.88
N ARG A 289 28.27 -4.68 -16.55
CA ARG A 289 28.63 -3.34 -17.04
C ARG A 289 29.95 -2.87 -16.43
N GLU A 290 30.16 -3.05 -15.14
CA GLU A 290 31.40 -2.73 -14.44
C GLU A 290 32.57 -3.55 -14.99
N ALA A 291 32.39 -4.86 -15.19
CA ALA A 291 33.39 -5.73 -15.81
C ALA A 291 33.72 -5.32 -17.26
N THR A 292 32.71 -4.89 -18.03
CA THR A 292 32.92 -4.40 -19.39
C THR A 292 33.68 -3.07 -19.42
N LYS A 293 33.36 -2.14 -18.50
CA LYS A 293 34.12 -0.90 -18.32
C LYS A 293 35.58 -1.19 -17.97
N ALA A 294 35.82 -2.03 -16.96
CA ALA A 294 37.16 -2.41 -16.54
C ALA A 294 37.95 -3.12 -17.65
N ARG A 295 37.29 -3.90 -18.53
CA ARG A 295 37.93 -4.52 -19.70
C ARG A 295 38.29 -3.48 -20.77
N ARG A 296 37.44 -2.49 -21.00
CA ARG A 296 37.71 -1.39 -21.96
C ARG A 296 38.83 -0.47 -21.46
N GLU A 297 38.89 -0.17 -20.16
CA GLU A 297 39.99 0.60 -19.58
C GLU A 297 41.32 -0.14 -19.66
N ARG A 298 41.38 -1.44 -19.31
CA ARG A 298 42.59 -2.26 -19.48
C ARG A 298 43.07 -2.33 -20.93
N ALA A 299 42.15 -2.32 -21.90
CA ALA A 299 42.51 -2.25 -23.31
C ALA A 299 43.07 -0.87 -23.72
N ARG A 300 42.60 0.22 -23.10
CA ARG A 300 43.10 1.59 -23.33
C ARG A 300 44.46 1.84 -22.68
N THR A 301 44.71 1.27 -21.50
CA THR A 301 45.98 1.44 -20.76
C THR A 301 47.07 0.44 -21.17
N GLY A 302 46.85 -0.37 -22.20
CA GLY A 302 47.82 -1.35 -22.69
C GLY A 302 48.02 -2.57 -21.79
N GLN A 303 47.34 -2.64 -20.64
CA GLN A 303 47.40 -3.76 -19.68
C GLN A 303 46.51 -4.94 -20.09
N LYS A 304 46.49 -5.27 -21.39
CA LYS A 304 45.73 -6.40 -21.89
C LYS A 304 46.49 -7.66 -21.50
N ILE A 305 45.93 -8.46 -20.57
CA ILE A 305 46.50 -9.76 -20.22
C ILE A 305 46.63 -10.57 -21.52
N PRO A 306 47.84 -10.97 -21.93
CA PRO A 306 48.02 -11.79 -23.12
C PRO A 306 47.23 -13.08 -22.91
N LYS A 307 46.38 -13.46 -23.86
CA LYS A 307 45.72 -14.75 -23.83
C LYS A 307 46.82 -15.80 -23.75
N SER A 308 46.91 -16.53 -22.63
CA SER A 308 47.77 -17.70 -22.53
C SER A 308 47.47 -18.58 -23.74
N LYS A 309 48.52 -18.89 -24.52
CA LYS A 309 48.42 -19.75 -25.70
C LYS A 309 47.60 -20.99 -25.33
N MET A 310 46.54 -21.27 -26.08
CA MET A 310 45.83 -22.54 -25.92
C MET A 310 46.83 -23.66 -26.20
N PRO A 311 46.94 -24.68 -25.34
CA PRO A 311 47.71 -25.86 -25.67
C PRO A 311 47.05 -26.53 -26.88
N GLY A 312 47.76 -26.62 -28.01
CA GLY A 312 47.30 -27.38 -29.18
C GLY A 312 47.05 -26.62 -30.48
N THR A 313 47.55 -25.39 -30.67
CA THR A 313 47.68 -24.86 -32.05
C THR A 313 48.89 -25.48 -32.72
N TRP A 314 48.63 -26.43 -33.61
CA TRP A 314 49.58 -27.15 -34.44
C TRP A 314 50.35 -26.21 -35.37
N ASN A 315 51.68 -26.37 -35.39
CA ASN A 315 52.53 -25.81 -36.43
C ASN A 315 52.30 -26.58 -37.73
N TRP A 316 52.07 -25.85 -38.82
CA TRP A 316 52.53 -26.23 -40.15
C TRP A 316 53.60 -25.23 -40.55
#